data_AF-A0A9J7AUJ6-F1
#
_entry.id   AF-A0A9J7AUJ6-F1
#
_cell.length_a   1.000
_cell.length_b   1.000
_cell.length_c   1.000
_cell.angle_alpha   90.00
_cell.angle_beta   90.00
_cell.angle_gamma   90.00
#
_symmetry.space_group_name_H-M   'P 1'
#
loop_
_entity.id
_entity.type
_entity.pdbx_description
1 polymer ?
#
loop_
_entity_poly.entity_id
_entity_poly.type
_entity_poly.pdbx_seq_one_letter_code
_entity_poly.pdbx_strand_id
1 'polypeptide(L)'
;MRKGEATRERLMDIAETAILAKGFAATSIEEIIAEAQITKSGFFYHFKDKNELARALLKRYVAREDALFDKLFAKAADLHDDPLHIFLISLKLLADMMADLPNAHPGCLIASYCYHERLFDAEVKELNRQAVLKWRHRFAEAFETISKHYPPRDAVSTDALADMVSNTVEGAIIMSKALNEPKVLAEQILLLRSYVKLLFQPLPA
;
A
#
# COMPACT_ATOMS: atom_id res chain seq x y z
N MET A 1 -24.51 -1.94 -10.21
CA MET A 1 -24.31 -1.69 -8.76
C MET A 1 -25.63 -1.25 -8.17
N ARG A 2 -26.07 -1.83 -7.04
CA ARG A 2 -27.33 -1.44 -6.38
C ARG A 2 -27.17 -0.06 -5.72
N LYS A 3 -28.26 0.71 -5.58
CA LYS A 3 -28.22 2.07 -4.99
C LYS A 3 -27.55 2.11 -3.61
N GLY A 4 -27.79 1.10 -2.76
CA GLY A 4 -27.15 1.01 -1.44
C GLY A 4 -25.64 0.75 -1.49
N GLU A 5 -25.16 -0.07 -2.44
CA GLU A 5 -23.72 -0.30 -2.64
C GLU A 5 -23.04 0.99 -3.10
N ALA A 6 -23.67 1.74 -4.01
CA ALA A 6 -23.15 3.02 -4.47
C ALA A 6 -22.95 4.04 -3.35
N THR A 7 -23.94 4.15 -2.45
CA THR A 7 -23.84 5.03 -1.28
C THR A 7 -22.73 4.58 -0.34
N ARG A 8 -22.62 3.27 -0.10
CA ARG A 8 -21.57 2.70 0.76
C ARG A 8 -20.17 3.00 0.25
N GLU A 9 -19.93 2.82 -1.06
CA GLU A 9 -18.65 3.16 -1.68
C GLU A 9 -18.34 4.65 -1.58
N ARG A 10 -19.33 5.51 -1.84
CA ARG A 10 -19.16 6.96 -1.72
C ARG A 10 -18.76 7.38 -0.29
N LEU A 11 -19.39 6.79 0.74
CA LEU A 11 -19.02 7.07 2.13
C LEU A 11 -17.58 6.66 2.43
N MET A 12 -17.14 5.53 1.89
CA MET A 12 -15.76 5.08 2.05
C MET A 12 -14.78 5.98 1.28
N ASP A 13 -15.10 6.45 0.08
CA ASP A 13 -14.23 7.36 -0.68
C ASP A 13 -14.01 8.70 0.04
N ILE A 14 -15.09 9.26 0.59
CA ILE A 14 -15.04 10.48 1.41
C ILE A 14 -14.20 10.25 2.66
N ALA A 15 -14.45 9.15 3.37
CA ALA A 15 -13.74 8.82 4.60
C ALA A 15 -12.24 8.58 4.35
N GLU A 16 -11.88 7.82 3.31
CA GLU A 16 -10.49 7.56 2.92
C GLU A 16 -9.75 8.85 2.61
N THR A 17 -10.36 9.74 1.81
CA THR A 17 -9.79 11.05 1.47
C THR A 17 -9.54 11.89 2.72
N ALA A 18 -10.53 11.99 3.60
CA ALA A 18 -10.41 12.75 4.84
C ALA A 18 -9.36 12.16 5.80
N ILE A 19 -9.32 10.83 5.95
CA ILE A 19 -8.34 10.13 6.80
C ILE A 19 -6.92 10.35 6.29
N LEU A 20 -6.69 10.25 4.98
CA LEU A 20 -5.36 10.48 4.40
C LEU A 20 -4.93 11.96 4.47
N ALA A 21 -5.88 12.89 4.47
CA ALA A 21 -5.60 14.32 4.57
C ALA A 21 -5.27 14.78 6.01
N LYS A 22 -6.03 14.34 7.01
CA LYS A 22 -5.95 14.88 8.38
C LYS A 22 -5.96 13.83 9.50
N GLY A 23 -5.92 12.55 9.15
CA GLY A 23 -5.89 11.44 10.10
C GLY A 23 -7.26 10.98 10.55
N PHE A 24 -7.29 9.76 11.11
CA PHE A 24 -8.52 9.12 11.55
C PHE A 24 -9.16 9.88 12.70
N ALA A 25 -8.37 10.37 13.67
CA ALA A 25 -8.87 11.09 14.83
C ALA A 25 -9.71 12.32 14.45
N ALA A 26 -9.23 13.10 13.47
CA ALA A 26 -9.82 14.38 13.08
C ALA A 26 -10.99 14.26 12.09
N THR A 27 -11.29 13.05 11.59
CA THR A 27 -12.37 12.81 10.63
C THR A 27 -13.64 12.39 11.37
N SER A 28 -14.70 13.21 11.41
CA SER A 28 -15.94 12.85 12.14
C SER A 28 -16.96 12.13 11.26
N ILE A 29 -17.90 11.40 11.88
CA ILE A 29 -19.02 10.79 11.14
C ILE A 29 -19.92 11.88 10.57
N GLU A 30 -20.13 12.96 11.31
CA GLU A 30 -20.93 14.12 10.92
C GLU A 30 -20.37 14.80 9.66
N GLU A 31 -19.05 14.95 9.56
CA GLU A 31 -18.38 15.45 8.37
C GLU A 31 -18.60 14.54 7.16
N ILE A 32 -18.42 13.22 7.33
CA ILE A 32 -18.64 12.25 6.25
C ILE A 32 -20.10 12.29 5.78
N ILE A 33 -21.06 12.41 6.71
CA ILE A 33 -22.49 12.52 6.40
C ILE A 33 -22.78 13.80 5.60
N ALA A 34 -22.23 14.93 6.04
CA ALA A 34 -22.43 16.23 5.42
C ALA A 34 -21.89 16.23 3.98
N GLU A 35 -20.67 15.74 3.79
CA GLU A 35 -20.03 15.65 2.47
C GLU A 35 -20.77 14.65 1.55
N ALA A 36 -21.24 13.52 2.12
CA ALA A 36 -22.04 12.56 1.36
C ALA A 36 -23.46 13.05 1.09
N GLN A 37 -23.91 14.15 1.69
CA GLN A 37 -25.28 14.65 1.58
C GLN A 37 -26.33 13.56 1.89
N ILE A 38 -26.11 12.79 2.96
CA ILE A 38 -27.04 11.77 3.44
C ILE A 38 -27.57 12.10 4.83
N THR A 39 -28.55 11.34 5.31
CA THR A 39 -29.01 11.44 6.70
C THR A 39 -28.11 10.63 7.63
N LYS A 40 -28.14 10.97 8.93
CA LYS A 40 -27.50 10.18 9.99
C LYS A 40 -27.94 8.71 9.94
N SER A 41 -29.23 8.45 9.83
CA SER A 41 -29.77 7.09 9.67
C SER A 41 -29.26 6.39 8.41
N GLY A 42 -29.02 7.13 7.32
CA GLY A 42 -28.42 6.61 6.10
C GLY A 42 -26.98 6.14 6.29
N PHE A 43 -26.18 6.83 7.11
CA PHE A 43 -24.84 6.36 7.47
C PHE A 43 -24.90 5.08 8.30
N PHE A 44 -25.73 5.08 9.36
CA PHE A 44 -25.85 3.93 10.26
C PHE A 44 -26.51 2.70 9.63
N TYR A 45 -27.17 2.85 8.48
CA TYR A 45 -27.59 1.73 7.65
C TYR A 45 -26.40 0.97 7.03
N HIS A 46 -25.28 1.65 6.76
CA HIS A 46 -24.08 1.08 6.14
C HIS A 46 -22.97 0.73 7.12
N PHE A 47 -22.82 1.50 8.19
CA PHE A 47 -21.77 1.33 9.19
C PHE A 47 -22.32 1.63 10.59
N LYS A 48 -22.28 0.63 11.49
CA LYS A 48 -22.77 0.76 12.87
C LYS A 48 -21.97 1.79 13.68
N ASP A 49 -20.69 1.93 13.37
CA ASP A 49 -19.74 2.81 14.05
C ASP A 49 -18.54 3.11 13.15
N LYS A 50 -17.63 3.94 13.66
CA LYS A 50 -16.41 4.33 12.96
C LYS A 50 -15.40 3.19 12.82
N ASN A 51 -15.42 2.20 13.71
CA ASN A 51 -14.56 1.02 13.60
C ASN A 51 -15.02 0.11 12.45
N GLU A 52 -16.32 -0.02 12.20
CA GLU A 52 -16.83 -0.79 11.05
C GLU A 52 -16.47 -0.13 9.73
N LEU A 53 -16.57 1.21 9.67
CA LEU A 53 -16.03 1.96 8.55
C LEU A 53 -14.52 1.72 8.38
N ALA A 54 -13.76 1.76 9.49
CA ALA A 54 -12.31 1.53 9.45
C ALA A 54 -11.95 0.13 8.92
N ARG A 55 -12.62 -0.92 9.40
CA ARG A 55 -12.44 -2.29 8.90
C ARG A 55 -12.75 -2.39 7.41
N ALA A 56 -13.84 -1.77 6.97
CA ALA A 56 -14.23 -1.78 5.57
C ALA A 56 -13.22 -1.06 4.67
N LEU A 57 -12.74 0.11 5.10
CA LEU A 57 -11.69 0.86 4.42
C LEU A 57 -10.41 0.06 4.32
N LEU A 58 -9.95 -0.53 5.42
CA LEU A 58 -8.73 -1.31 5.44
C LEU A 58 -8.81 -2.54 4.52
N LYS A 59 -9.93 -3.28 4.54
CA LYS A 59 -10.16 -4.40 3.61
C LYS A 59 -10.15 -3.95 2.16
N ARG A 60 -10.80 -2.82 1.85
CA ARG A 60 -10.83 -2.25 0.49
C ARG A 60 -9.45 -1.80 0.04
N TYR A 61 -8.71 -1.14 0.91
CA TYR A 61 -7.35 -0.67 0.66
C TYR A 61 -6.41 -1.83 0.37
N VAL A 62 -6.39 -2.85 1.23
CA VAL A 62 -5.56 -4.05 1.03
C VAL A 62 -5.90 -4.76 -0.28
N ALA A 63 -7.20 -4.89 -0.61
CA ALA A 63 -7.60 -5.49 -1.87
C ALA A 63 -7.16 -4.68 -3.11
N ARG A 64 -7.16 -3.34 -3.02
CA ARG A 64 -6.65 -2.46 -4.09
C ARG A 64 -5.13 -2.61 -4.26
N GLU A 65 -4.38 -2.63 -3.15
CA GLU A 65 -2.93 -2.83 -3.17
C GLU A 65 -2.56 -4.22 -3.69
N ASP A 66 -3.29 -5.26 -3.27
CA ASP A 66 -3.10 -6.61 -3.79
C ASP A 66 -3.31 -6.66 -5.31
N ALA A 67 -4.42 -6.11 -5.80
CA ALA A 67 -4.69 -6.06 -7.24
C ALA A 67 -3.66 -5.24 -8.00
N LEU A 68 -3.12 -4.18 -7.38
CA LEU A 68 -2.04 -3.39 -7.95
C LEU A 68 -0.77 -4.22 -8.10
N PHE A 69 -0.32 -4.90 -7.03
CA PHE A 69 0.87 -5.73 -7.08
C PHE A 69 0.71 -6.86 -8.09
N ASP A 70 -0.42 -7.58 -8.06
CA ASP A 70 -0.70 -8.67 -8.99
C ASP A 70 -0.65 -8.19 -10.45
N LYS A 71 -1.19 -7.00 -10.74
CA LYS A 71 -1.11 -6.37 -12.07
C LYS A 71 0.33 -6.03 -12.47
N LEU A 72 1.14 -5.48 -11.56
CA LEU A 72 2.53 -5.12 -11.85
C LEU A 72 3.37 -6.37 -12.14
N PHE A 73 3.23 -7.41 -11.32
CA PHE A 73 3.92 -8.68 -11.51
C PHE A 73 3.48 -9.40 -12.79
N ALA A 74 2.17 -9.43 -13.09
CA ALA A 74 1.68 -10.01 -14.33
C ALA A 74 2.24 -9.28 -15.56
N LYS A 75 2.20 -7.95 -15.58
CA LYS A 75 2.75 -7.15 -16.69
C LYS A 75 4.26 -7.35 -16.84
N ALA A 76 4.99 -7.55 -15.74
CA ALA A 76 6.41 -7.86 -15.78
C ALA A 76 6.69 -9.27 -16.32
N ALA A 77 5.86 -10.26 -15.94
CA ALA A 77 5.94 -11.63 -16.44
C ALA A 77 5.60 -11.74 -17.94
N ASP A 78 4.73 -10.88 -18.47
CA ASP A 78 4.48 -10.79 -19.93
C ASP A 78 5.72 -10.32 -20.72
N LEU A 79 6.70 -9.70 -20.05
CA LEU A 79 7.90 -9.13 -20.67
C LEU A 79 9.15 -9.99 -20.49
N HIS A 80 9.17 -10.90 -19.51
CA HIS A 80 10.35 -11.71 -19.19
C HIS A 80 9.97 -12.91 -18.31
N ASP A 81 10.65 -14.05 -18.48
CA ASP A 81 10.42 -15.27 -17.68
C ASP A 81 11.29 -15.37 -16.42
N ASP A 82 12.46 -14.72 -16.43
CA ASP A 82 13.38 -14.73 -15.30
C ASP A 82 12.84 -13.99 -14.06
N PRO A 83 12.82 -14.62 -12.85
CA PRO A 83 12.22 -14.04 -11.65
C PRO A 83 12.91 -12.76 -11.15
N LEU A 84 14.23 -12.61 -11.32
CA LEU A 84 14.93 -11.38 -10.94
C LEU A 84 14.49 -10.25 -11.87
N HIS A 85 14.47 -10.50 -13.18
CA HIS A 85 14.03 -9.51 -14.15
C HIS A 85 12.56 -9.11 -13.95
N ILE A 86 11.67 -10.07 -13.68
CA ILE A 86 10.27 -9.78 -13.35
C ILE A 86 10.19 -8.81 -12.17
N PHE A 87 10.87 -9.09 -11.06
CA PHE A 87 10.84 -8.22 -9.88
C PHE A 87 11.41 -6.82 -10.16
N LEU A 88 12.53 -6.74 -10.88
CA LEU A 88 13.14 -5.46 -11.27
C LEU A 88 12.25 -4.65 -12.23
N ILE A 89 11.51 -5.31 -13.12
CA ILE A 89 10.53 -4.66 -14.01
C ILE A 89 9.33 -4.19 -13.19
N SER A 90 8.79 -5.00 -12.28
CA SER A 90 7.70 -4.61 -11.37
C SER A 90 8.03 -3.35 -10.58
N LEU A 91 9.25 -3.25 -10.02
CA LEU A 91 9.69 -2.04 -9.32
C LEU A 91 9.80 -0.82 -10.26
N LYS A 92 10.26 -1.00 -11.50
CA LYS A 92 10.31 0.09 -12.48
C LYS A 92 8.91 0.57 -12.85
N LEU A 93 7.98 -0.36 -13.08
CA LEU A 93 6.58 -0.04 -13.37
C LEU A 93 5.90 0.66 -12.19
N LEU A 94 6.18 0.24 -10.96
CA LEU A 94 5.72 0.92 -9.75
C LEU A 94 6.26 2.35 -9.68
N ALA A 95 7.57 2.55 -9.89
CA ALA A 95 8.20 3.87 -9.88
C ALA A 95 7.59 4.81 -10.92
N ASP A 96 7.35 4.33 -12.14
CA ASP A 96 6.74 5.12 -13.21
C ASP A 96 5.30 5.53 -12.84
N MET A 97 4.51 4.58 -12.33
CA MET A 97 3.15 4.87 -11.88
C MET A 97 3.13 5.90 -10.74
N MET A 98 4.08 5.83 -9.80
CA MET A 98 4.20 6.81 -8.72
C MET A 98 4.61 8.19 -9.23
N ALA A 99 5.50 8.25 -10.22
CA ALA A 99 5.94 9.51 -10.84
C ALA A 99 4.81 10.21 -11.62
N ASP A 100 3.87 9.44 -12.18
CA ASP A 100 2.76 9.94 -13.00
C ASP A 100 1.52 10.36 -12.16
N LEU A 101 1.58 10.26 -10.82
CA LEU A 101 0.48 10.70 -9.96
C LEU A 101 0.31 12.23 -10.00
N PRO A 102 -0.89 12.74 -10.37
CA PRO A 102 -1.08 14.19 -10.55
C PRO A 102 -0.96 15.00 -9.26
N ASN A 103 -1.25 14.41 -8.10
CA ASN A 103 -1.27 15.07 -6.79
C ASN A 103 -0.31 14.43 -5.77
N ALA A 104 0.78 13.81 -6.24
CA ALA A 104 1.63 12.94 -5.42
C ALA A 104 0.86 11.78 -4.76
N HIS A 105 1.56 10.93 -4.02
CA HIS A 105 0.91 9.85 -3.28
C HIS A 105 0.14 10.42 -2.06
N PRO A 106 -1.16 10.10 -1.88
CA PRO A 106 -1.99 10.74 -0.85
C PRO A 106 -1.58 10.33 0.57
N GLY A 107 -0.90 9.20 0.72
CA GLY A 107 -0.50 8.62 2.01
C GLY A 107 -0.86 7.14 2.05
N CYS A 108 -0.44 6.43 3.10
CA CYS A 108 -0.82 5.04 3.31
C CYS A 108 -1.84 4.91 4.45
N LEU A 109 -2.95 4.21 4.20
CA LEU A 109 -3.94 3.94 5.23
C LEU A 109 -3.40 3.05 6.35
N ILE A 110 -2.57 2.05 6.03
CA ILE A 110 -1.97 1.14 7.02
C ILE A 110 -1.07 1.91 7.98
N ALA A 111 -0.25 2.82 7.45
CA ALA A 111 0.60 3.71 8.25
C ALA A 111 -0.26 4.63 9.14
N SER A 112 -1.29 5.26 8.58
CA SER A 112 -2.22 6.11 9.35
C SER A 112 -2.88 5.34 10.50
N TYR A 113 -3.26 4.08 10.27
CA TYR A 113 -3.90 3.25 11.28
C TYR A 113 -2.94 2.89 12.42
N CYS A 114 -1.67 2.66 12.10
CA CYS A 114 -0.62 2.40 13.09
C CYS A 114 -0.44 3.59 14.06
N TYR A 115 -0.35 4.82 13.55
CA TYR A 115 -0.19 6.01 14.40
C TYR A 115 -1.43 6.33 15.25
N HIS A 116 -2.60 5.83 14.86
CA HIS A 116 -3.86 6.04 15.55
C HIS A 116 -4.39 4.79 16.26
N GLU A 117 -3.53 3.79 16.53
CA GLU A 117 -3.94 2.49 17.07
C GLU A 117 -4.86 2.55 18.30
N ARG A 118 -4.71 3.57 19.16
CA ARG A 118 -5.51 3.73 20.38
C ARG A 118 -6.99 4.02 20.10
N LEU A 119 -7.34 4.44 18.89
CA LEU A 119 -8.72 4.72 18.47
C LEU A 119 -9.45 3.49 17.92
N PHE A 120 -8.72 2.38 17.74
CA PHE A 120 -9.21 1.20 17.07
C PHE A 120 -9.44 0.05 18.05
N ASP A 121 -10.46 -0.76 17.77
CA ASP A 121 -10.66 -2.03 18.45
C ASP A 121 -9.62 -3.09 18.04
N ALA A 122 -9.62 -4.21 18.76
CA ALA A 122 -8.68 -5.30 18.51
C ALA A 122 -8.79 -5.89 17.09
N GLU A 123 -9.99 -5.87 16.50
CA GLU A 123 -10.21 -6.41 15.16
C GLU A 123 -9.56 -5.55 14.08
N VAL A 124 -9.68 -4.22 14.17
CA VAL A 124 -9.02 -3.31 13.22
C VAL A 124 -7.49 -3.42 13.35
N LYS A 125 -6.97 -3.49 14.58
CA LYS A 125 -5.52 -3.66 14.82
C LYS A 125 -5.00 -4.96 14.20
N GLU A 126 -5.73 -6.05 14.41
CA GLU A 126 -5.35 -7.35 13.85
C GLU A 126 -5.43 -7.35 12.33
N LEU A 127 -6.47 -6.76 11.73
CA LEU A 127 -6.53 -6.60 10.27
C LEU A 127 -5.33 -5.80 9.73
N ASN A 128 -4.89 -4.74 10.43
CA ASN A 128 -3.76 -3.94 10.02
C ASN A 128 -2.45 -4.75 10.10
N ARG A 129 -2.28 -5.53 11.18
CA ARG A 129 -1.16 -6.45 11.34
C ARG A 129 -1.13 -7.50 10.22
N GLN A 130 -2.27 -8.11 9.90
CA GLN A 130 -2.38 -9.10 8.84
C GLN A 130 -2.08 -8.51 7.46
N ALA A 131 -2.48 -7.27 7.21
CA ALA A 131 -2.17 -6.58 5.96
C ALA A 131 -0.65 -6.43 5.74
N VAL A 132 0.09 -5.99 6.78
CA VAL A 132 1.55 -5.86 6.72
C VAL A 132 2.22 -7.21 6.54
N LEU A 133 1.78 -8.23 7.29
CA LEU A 133 2.32 -9.59 7.16
C LEU A 133 2.08 -10.19 5.78
N LYS A 134 0.91 -9.94 5.18
CA LYS A 134 0.60 -10.39 3.82
C LYS A 134 1.58 -9.81 2.81
N TRP A 135 1.94 -8.54 2.94
CA TRP A 135 2.95 -7.93 2.06
C TRP A 135 4.34 -8.52 2.28
N ARG A 136 4.74 -8.76 3.54
CA ARG A 136 5.99 -9.49 3.85
C ARG A 136 6.01 -10.84 3.15
N HIS A 137 4.97 -11.66 3.33
CA HIS A 137 4.89 -12.98 2.70
C HIS A 137 4.99 -12.89 1.17
N ARG A 138 4.25 -11.99 0.54
CA ARG A 138 4.31 -11.78 -0.92
C ARG A 138 5.73 -11.47 -1.40
N PHE A 139 6.41 -10.51 -0.78
CA PHE A 139 7.75 -10.13 -1.22
C PHE A 139 8.81 -11.18 -0.85
N ALA A 140 8.64 -11.87 0.28
CA ALA A 140 9.50 -12.98 0.68
C ALA A 140 9.45 -14.13 -0.33
N GLU A 141 8.25 -14.54 -0.77
CA GLU A 141 8.07 -15.57 -1.81
C GLU A 141 8.77 -15.20 -3.13
N ALA A 142 8.70 -13.91 -3.51
CA ALA A 142 9.41 -13.42 -4.69
C ALA A 142 10.94 -13.53 -4.51
N PHE A 143 11.49 -13.10 -3.37
CA PHE A 143 12.92 -13.19 -3.09
C PHE A 143 13.42 -14.62 -2.92
N GLU A 144 12.63 -15.54 -2.37
CA GLU A 144 12.96 -16.97 -2.33
C GLU A 144 13.04 -17.57 -3.73
N THR A 145 12.11 -17.20 -4.61
CA THR A 145 12.11 -17.65 -6.01
C THR A 145 13.34 -17.13 -6.78
N ILE A 146 13.71 -15.87 -6.55
CA ILE A 146 14.95 -15.30 -7.07
C ILE A 146 16.16 -16.05 -6.51
N SER A 147 16.20 -16.29 -5.20
CA SER A 147 17.34 -16.90 -4.50
C SER A 147 17.65 -18.34 -4.95
N LYS A 148 16.65 -19.06 -5.48
CA LYS A 148 16.85 -20.39 -6.08
C LYS A 148 17.73 -20.37 -7.32
N HIS A 149 17.72 -19.27 -8.07
CA HIS A 149 18.48 -19.10 -9.32
C HIS A 149 19.70 -18.19 -9.12
N TYR A 150 19.57 -17.23 -8.21
CA TYR A 150 20.54 -16.20 -7.93
C TYR A 150 20.76 -16.11 -6.42
N PRO A 151 21.73 -16.85 -5.85
CA PRO A 151 22.07 -16.69 -4.44
C PRO A 151 22.44 -15.22 -4.15
N PRO A 152 21.97 -14.64 -3.03
CA PRO A 152 22.31 -13.26 -2.70
C PRO A 152 23.82 -13.15 -2.44
N ARG A 153 24.41 -12.04 -2.90
CA ARG A 153 25.85 -11.77 -2.73
C ARG A 153 26.26 -11.45 -1.30
N ASP A 154 25.32 -10.93 -0.52
CA ASP A 154 25.49 -10.66 0.91
C ASP A 154 24.48 -11.50 1.70
N ALA A 155 24.86 -11.87 2.93
CA ALA A 155 23.96 -12.55 3.84
C ALA A 155 22.82 -11.61 4.27
N VAL A 156 21.59 -11.94 3.88
CA VAL A 156 20.39 -11.18 4.22
C VAL A 156 19.30 -12.11 4.74
N SER A 157 18.47 -11.61 5.64
CA SER A 157 17.21 -12.27 5.99
C SER A 157 16.17 -11.98 4.91
N THR A 158 15.54 -13.03 4.37
CA THR A 158 14.46 -12.90 3.38
C THR A 158 13.32 -12.02 3.90
N ASP A 159 12.90 -12.22 5.16
CA ASP A 159 11.84 -11.43 5.78
C ASP A 159 12.25 -9.96 5.93
N ALA A 160 13.51 -9.69 6.30
CA ALA A 160 13.99 -8.31 6.42
C ALA A 160 14.09 -7.62 5.05
N LEU A 161 14.48 -8.37 4.01
CA LEU A 161 14.52 -7.87 2.64
C LEU A 161 13.11 -7.62 2.08
N ALA A 162 12.14 -8.48 2.43
CA ALA A 162 10.74 -8.28 2.11
C ALA A 162 10.17 -7.01 2.79
N ASP A 163 10.44 -6.84 4.07
CA ASP A 163 10.05 -5.65 4.83
C ASP A 163 10.71 -4.37 4.29
N MET A 164 11.94 -4.46 3.75
CA MET A 164 12.63 -3.32 3.14
C MET A 164 11.85 -2.69 1.99
N VAL A 165 11.09 -3.49 1.21
CA VAL A 165 10.23 -2.97 0.13
C VAL A 165 9.20 -2.00 0.70
N SER A 166 8.43 -2.45 1.69
CA SER A 166 7.42 -1.65 2.38
C SER A 166 8.05 -0.44 3.08
N ASN A 167 9.14 -0.64 3.81
CA ASN A 167 9.83 0.43 4.53
C ASN A 167 10.31 1.55 3.60
N THR A 168 10.85 1.19 2.43
CA THR A 168 11.33 2.16 1.45
C THR A 168 10.17 2.96 0.87
N VAL A 169 9.07 2.30 0.50
CA VAL A 169 7.88 2.97 -0.06
C VAL A 169 7.23 3.88 0.98
N GLU A 170 6.97 3.39 2.19
CA GLU A 170 6.34 4.18 3.25
C GLU A 170 7.20 5.37 3.68
N GLY A 171 8.51 5.14 3.87
CA GLY A 171 9.46 6.21 4.17
C GLY A 171 9.50 7.27 3.07
N ALA A 172 9.48 6.85 1.81
CA ALA A 172 9.50 7.78 0.69
C ALA A 172 8.17 8.55 0.51
N ILE A 173 7.02 7.94 0.85
CA ILE A 173 5.73 8.66 0.93
C ILE A 173 5.81 9.77 2.00
N ILE A 174 6.37 9.47 3.18
CA ILE A 174 6.55 10.47 4.25
C ILE A 174 7.45 11.61 3.76
N MET A 175 8.61 11.29 3.19
CA MET A 175 9.55 12.30 2.68
C MET A 175 8.92 13.15 1.58
N SER A 176 8.22 12.53 0.63
CA SER A 176 7.53 13.22 -0.45
C SER A 176 6.53 14.26 0.07
N LYS A 177 5.72 13.89 1.07
CA LYS A 177 4.75 14.81 1.70
C LYS A 177 5.43 15.89 2.54
N ALA A 178 6.45 15.54 3.33
CA ALA A 178 7.13 16.46 4.23
C ALA A 178 7.96 17.52 3.50
N LEU A 179 8.60 17.13 2.39
CA LEU A 179 9.43 18.02 1.57
C LEU A 179 8.64 18.69 0.43
N ASN A 180 7.40 18.25 0.18
CA ASN A 180 6.61 18.64 -0.99
C ASN A 180 7.32 18.30 -2.32
N GLU A 181 7.96 17.13 -2.36
CA GLU A 181 8.74 16.63 -3.49
C GLU A 181 8.13 15.31 -4.00
N PRO A 182 7.19 15.34 -4.96
CA PRO A 182 6.47 14.15 -5.43
C PRO A 182 7.38 13.08 -6.02
N LYS A 183 8.51 13.48 -6.60
CA LYS A 183 9.45 12.59 -7.31
C LYS A 183 10.26 11.69 -6.38
N VAL A 184 10.43 12.08 -5.11
CA VAL A 184 11.22 11.33 -4.12
C VAL A 184 10.74 9.88 -4.01
N LEU A 185 9.42 9.65 -4.07
CA LEU A 185 8.88 8.29 -4.02
C LEU A 185 9.40 7.40 -5.16
N ALA A 186 9.29 7.88 -6.41
CA ALA A 186 9.77 7.14 -7.57
C ALA A 186 11.29 6.92 -7.53
N GLU A 187 12.05 7.94 -7.09
CA GLU A 187 13.51 7.86 -6.95
C GLU A 187 13.94 6.79 -5.92
N GLN A 188 13.28 6.74 -4.76
CA GLN A 188 13.57 5.72 -3.75
C GLN A 188 13.23 4.30 -4.23
N ILE A 189 12.15 4.13 -5.00
CA ILE A 189 11.81 2.83 -5.61
C ILE A 189 12.89 2.40 -6.62
N LEU A 190 13.45 3.33 -7.40
CA LEU A 190 14.54 3.05 -8.34
C LEU A 190 15.86 2.71 -7.62
N LEU A 191 16.12 3.31 -6.45
CA LEU A 191 17.25 2.95 -5.60
C LEU A 191 17.07 1.56 -5.00
N LEU A 192 15.89 1.21 -4.51
CA LEU A 192 15.55 -0.15 -4.07
C LEU A 192 15.76 -1.16 -5.20
N ARG A 193 15.29 -0.84 -6.41
CA ARG A 193 15.53 -1.66 -7.61
C ARG A 193 17.03 -1.87 -7.87
N SER A 194 17.84 -0.83 -7.71
CA SER A 194 19.29 -0.90 -7.90
C SER A 194 19.96 -1.77 -6.83
N TYR A 195 19.51 -1.67 -5.58
CA TYR A 195 19.97 -2.52 -4.48
C TYR A 195 19.66 -4.00 -4.75
N VAL A 196 18.42 -4.34 -5.10
CA VAL A 196 18.02 -5.72 -5.45
C VAL A 196 18.84 -6.27 -6.62
N LYS A 197 19.05 -5.44 -7.66
CA LYS A 197 19.91 -5.81 -8.78
C LYS A 197 21.35 -6.10 -8.31
N LEU A 198 21.95 -5.25 -7.51
CA LEU A 198 23.31 -5.45 -7.01
C LEU A 198 23.44 -6.67 -6.12
N LEU A 199 22.41 -6.97 -5.32
CA LEU A 199 22.38 -8.12 -4.41
C LEU A 199 22.30 -9.46 -5.14
N PHE A 200 21.55 -9.54 -6.24
CA PHE A 200 21.26 -10.82 -6.92
C PHE A 200 21.91 -10.99 -8.29
N GLN A 201 22.30 -9.91 -8.98
CA GLN A 201 22.87 -10.04 -10.32
C GLN A 201 24.25 -10.73 -10.25
N PRO A 202 24.49 -11.78 -11.07
CA PRO A 202 25.79 -12.42 -11.17
C PRO A 202 26.87 -11.41 -11.60
N LEU A 203 28.09 -11.58 -11.07
CA LEU A 203 29.24 -10.85 -11.58
C LEU A 203 29.50 -11.28 -13.03
N PRO A 204 29.85 -10.34 -13.94
CA PRO A 204 30.36 -10.73 -15.25
C PRO A 204 31.61 -11.61 -15.06
N ALA A 205 31.69 -12.66 -15.88
CA ALA A 205 32.81 -13.59 -15.90
C ALA A 205 34.13 -12.93 -16.29
#